data_AF-A0A0K2TCF2-F1
#
_entry.id   AF-A0A0K2TCF2-F1
#
_cell.length_a   1.000
_cell.length_b   1.000
_cell.length_c   1.000
_cell.angle_alpha   90.00
_cell.angle_beta   90.00
_cell.angle_gamma   90.00
#
_symmetry.space_group_name_H-M   'P 1'
#
loop_
_entity.id
_entity.type
_entity.pdbx_description
1 polymer ?
#
loop_
_entity_poly.entity_id
_entity_poly.type
_entity_poly.pdbx_seq_one_letter_code
_entity_poly.pdbx_strand_id
1 'polypeptide(L)'
;MQHCLENYPDLALKYHFQIQKIIDTNLKKFVSPITDLSEWQCNVINKINIQNDRQILFVIDEDGNKGKSTLTKHLVSTQDGKVTDLMTAYDTDAKIAIFDMARSNASNYWPWNFMENLKNGMFTTINSI
;
A
#
# COMPACT_ATOMS: atom_id res chain seq x y z
N MET A 1 -4.70 -21.63 12.81
CA MET A 1 -4.02 -22.94 12.83
C MET A 1 -4.67 -23.89 13.82
N GLN A 2 -4.80 -23.51 15.10
CA GLN A 2 -5.37 -24.37 16.15
C GLN A 2 -6.79 -24.88 15.84
N HIS A 3 -7.70 -23.98 15.42
CA HIS A 3 -9.04 -24.36 14.98
C HIS A 3 -9.07 -25.33 13.78
N CYS A 4 -8.10 -25.24 12.86
CA CYS A 4 -8.00 -26.16 11.71
C CYS A 4 -7.46 -27.53 12.12
N LEU A 5 -6.52 -27.59 13.07
CA LEU A 5 -6.02 -28.84 13.63
C LEU A 5 -7.10 -29.60 14.41
N GLU A 6 -7.99 -28.87 15.10
CA GLU A 6 -9.08 -29.46 15.90
C GLU A 6 -10.21 -30.02 15.03
N ASN A 7 -10.55 -29.35 13.93
CA ASN A 7 -11.72 -29.71 13.10
C ASN A 7 -11.35 -30.53 11.86
N TYR A 8 -10.12 -30.39 11.34
CA TYR A 8 -9.67 -31.02 10.10
C TYR A 8 -8.19 -31.46 10.17
N PRO A 9 -7.83 -32.37 11.10
CA PRO A 9 -6.44 -32.69 11.43
C PRO A 9 -5.63 -33.20 10.22
N ASP A 10 -6.22 -34.07 9.39
CA ASP A 10 -5.54 -34.67 8.24
C ASP A 10 -5.20 -33.62 7.16
N LEU A 11 -6.11 -32.68 6.92
CA LEU A 11 -5.90 -31.58 5.98
C LEU A 11 -4.93 -30.54 6.55
N ALA A 12 -5.02 -30.25 7.85
CA ALA A 12 -4.16 -29.31 8.54
C ALA A 12 -2.69 -29.77 8.56
N LEU A 13 -2.45 -31.08 8.69
CA LEU A 13 -1.11 -31.67 8.61
C LEU A 13 -0.61 -31.72 7.16
N LYS A 14 -1.43 -32.20 6.22
CA LYS A 14 -1.05 -32.34 4.81
C LYS A 14 -0.70 -31.00 4.14
N TYR A 15 -1.42 -29.94 4.49
CA TYR A 15 -1.23 -28.61 3.93
C TYR A 15 -0.68 -27.61 4.96
N HIS A 16 0.03 -28.09 5.98
CA HIS A 16 0.54 -27.28 7.07
C HIS A 16 1.27 -26.02 6.58
N PHE A 17 2.19 -26.18 5.62
CA PHE A 17 2.96 -25.07 5.08
C PHE A 17 2.09 -24.05 4.33
N GLN A 18 1.12 -24.50 3.54
CA GLN A 18 0.22 -23.63 2.78
C GLN A 18 -0.73 -22.88 3.73
N ILE A 19 -1.30 -23.57 4.72
CA ILE A 19 -2.17 -22.98 5.73
C ILE A 19 -1.38 -21.98 6.57
N GLN A 20 -0.17 -22.31 6.99
CA GLN A 20 0.71 -21.39 7.71
C GLN A 20 1.05 -20.18 6.85
N LYS A 21 1.38 -20.36 5.57
CA LYS A 21 1.64 -19.26 4.63
C LYS A 21 0.42 -18.36 4.45
N ILE A 22 -0.78 -18.93 4.35
CA ILE A 22 -2.05 -18.17 4.27
C ILE A 22 -2.28 -17.39 5.57
N ILE A 23 -2.09 -18.03 6.72
CA ILE A 23 -2.19 -17.40 8.04
C ILE A 23 -1.19 -16.26 8.15
N ASP A 24 0.09 -16.48 7.85
CA ASP A 24 1.14 -15.46 7.92
C ASP A 24 0.88 -14.31 6.94
N THR A 25 0.34 -14.61 5.75
CA THR A 25 -0.07 -13.59 4.77
C THR A 25 -1.24 -12.76 5.30
N ASN A 26 -2.20 -13.39 5.96
CA ASN A 26 -3.35 -12.72 6.56
C ASN A 26 -3.00 -11.99 7.87
N LEU A 27 -2.08 -12.50 8.67
CA LEU A 27 -1.60 -11.89 9.92
C LEU A 27 -0.68 -10.70 9.64
N LYS A 28 0.13 -10.74 8.58
CA LYS A 28 0.92 -9.58 8.12
C LYS A 28 0.06 -8.37 7.74
N LYS A 29 -1.25 -8.54 7.51
CA LYS A 29 -2.20 -7.42 7.34
C LYS A 29 -2.51 -6.70 8.66
N PHE A 30 -2.31 -7.33 9.81
CA PHE A 30 -2.47 -6.72 11.12
C PHE A 30 -1.16 -6.07 11.61
N VAL A 31 -0.75 -5.00 10.92
CA VAL A 31 0.16 -4.04 11.55
C VAL A 31 -0.70 -3.27 12.55
N SER A 32 -0.36 -3.33 13.84
CA SER A 32 -1.07 -2.59 14.89
C SER A 32 -1.29 -1.15 14.42
N PRO A 33 -2.52 -0.61 14.44
CA PRO A 33 -2.76 0.76 14.05
C PRO A 33 -1.86 1.63 14.91
N ILE A 34 -0.96 2.37 14.26
CA ILE A 34 -0.10 3.33 14.95
C ILE A 34 -1.05 4.40 15.48
N THR A 35 -1.14 4.49 16.82
CA THR A 35 -2.11 5.34 17.52
C THR A 35 -1.68 6.79 17.65
N ASP A 36 -0.38 7.05 17.62
CA ASP A 36 0.18 8.40 17.81
C ASP A 36 0.59 9.00 16.46
N LEU A 37 -0.40 9.48 15.72
CA LEU A 37 -0.17 10.27 14.52
C LEU A 37 0.01 11.74 14.88
N SER A 38 1.01 12.37 14.27
CA SER A 38 1.21 13.82 14.33
C SER A 38 0.12 14.57 13.55
N GLU A 39 -0.05 15.86 13.86
CA GLU A 39 -1.07 16.71 13.25
C GLU A 39 -1.02 16.71 11.71
N TRP A 40 0.18 16.75 11.12
CA TRP A 40 0.32 16.75 9.67
C TRP A 40 -0.10 15.40 9.04
N GLN A 41 0.14 14.28 9.73
CA GLN A 41 -0.30 12.96 9.27
C GLN A 41 -1.82 12.84 9.30
N CYS A 42 -2.45 13.35 10.36
CA CYS A 42 -3.92 13.45 10.45
C CYS A 42 -4.49 14.33 9.32
N ASN A 43 -3.85 15.44 9.00
CA ASN A 43 -4.25 16.30 7.89
C ASN A 43 -4.15 15.59 6.54
N VAL A 44 -3.13 14.77 6.31
CA VAL A 44 -3.01 13.95 5.10
C VAL A 44 -4.13 12.91 5.03
N ILE A 45 -4.43 12.22 6.12
CA ILE A 45 -5.53 11.24 6.17
C ILE A 45 -6.87 11.90 5.87
N ASN A 46 -7.14 13.08 6.45
CA ASN A 46 -8.36 13.83 6.17
C ASN A 46 -8.47 14.19 4.68
N LYS A 47 -7.36 14.62 4.05
CA LYS A 47 -7.32 14.91 2.61
C LYS A 47 -7.62 13.67 1.78
N ILE A 48 -7.05 12.51 2.13
CA ILE A 48 -7.33 11.22 1.45
C ILE A 48 -8.81 10.86 1.57
N ASN A 49 -9.40 11.01 2.76
CA ASN A 49 -10.79 10.61 3.01
C ASN A 49 -11.83 11.46 2.25
N ILE A 50 -11.49 12.71 1.90
CA ILE A 50 -12.38 13.59 1.12
C ILE A 50 -12.04 13.61 -0.38
N GLN A 51 -10.97 12.91 -0.77
CA GLN A 51 -10.48 12.87 -2.13
C GLN A 51 -11.41 12.03 -3.03
N ASN A 52 -11.51 12.40 -4.31
CA ASN A 52 -12.19 11.57 -5.32
C ASN A 52 -11.21 10.60 -6.01
N ASP A 53 -11.75 9.58 -6.67
CA ASP A 53 -10.98 8.47 -7.28
C ASP A 53 -10.01 8.92 -8.39
N ARG A 54 -10.09 10.18 -8.86
CA ARG A 54 -9.24 10.73 -9.93
C ARG A 54 -8.28 11.81 -9.44
N GLN A 55 -8.01 11.87 -8.15
CA GLN A 55 -7.04 12.81 -7.60
C GLN A 55 -5.75 12.07 -7.20
N ILE A 56 -4.64 12.81 -7.14
CA ILE A 56 -3.37 12.34 -6.60
C ILE A 56 -2.94 13.35 -5.53
N LEU A 57 -2.66 12.86 -4.33
CA LEU A 57 -2.19 13.69 -3.22
C LEU A 57 -0.67 13.60 -3.12
N PHE A 58 0.00 14.74 -3.30
CA PHE A 58 1.44 14.85 -3.06
C PHE A 58 1.71 15.21 -1.60
N VAL A 59 2.50 14.36 -0.94
CA VAL A 59 2.94 14.57 0.44
C VAL A 59 4.44 14.79 0.42
N ILE A 60 4.84 16.05 0.61
CA ILE A 60 6.24 16.44 0.71
C ILE A 60 6.54 16.65 2.19
N ASP A 61 7.55 15.96 2.70
CA ASP A 61 8.15 16.29 4.00
C ASP A 61 9.57 16.77 3.71
N GLU A 62 9.77 18.07 3.93
CA GLU A 62 10.94 18.85 3.52
C GLU A 62 12.17 18.53 4.37
N ASP A 63 11.96 18.30 5.67
CA ASP A 63 13.02 18.01 6.65
C ASP A 63 13.46 16.55 6.63
N GLY A 64 12.58 15.64 6.19
CA GLY A 64 12.82 14.20 6.24
C GLY A 64 12.67 13.62 7.63
N ASN A 65 12.46 12.30 7.71
CA ASN A 65 12.32 11.55 8.95
C ASN A 65 11.20 12.03 9.90
N LYS A 66 10.21 12.79 9.41
CA LYS A 66 9.07 13.29 10.22
C LYS A 66 7.92 12.29 10.33
N GLY A 67 8.10 11.05 9.85
CA GLY A 67 7.12 9.98 9.96
C GLY A 67 6.33 9.67 8.68
N LYS A 68 6.84 9.98 7.48
CA LYS A 68 6.24 9.49 6.21
C LYS A 68 6.07 7.97 6.20
N SER A 69 7.11 7.23 6.56
CA SER A 69 7.04 5.76 6.64
C SER A 69 6.03 5.27 7.69
N THR A 70 5.85 6.03 8.78
CA THR A 70 4.85 5.76 9.83
C THR A 70 3.44 5.94 9.28
N LEU A 71 3.20 7.02 8.52
CA LEU A 71 1.92 7.26 7.85
C LEU A 71 1.62 6.18 6.80
N THR A 72 2.61 5.81 5.98
CA THR A 72 2.45 4.72 5.00
C THR A 72 2.04 3.42 5.67
N LYS A 73 2.70 3.03 6.76
CA LYS A 73 2.35 1.82 7.53
C LYS A 73 0.93 1.90 8.09
N HIS A 74 0.52 3.06 8.58
CA HIS A 74 -0.85 3.28 9.08
C HIS A 74 -1.88 3.10 7.96
N LEU A 75 -1.68 3.72 6.79
CA LEU A 75 -2.62 3.61 5.66
C LEU A 75 -2.74 2.18 5.12
N VAL A 76 -1.61 1.47 5.04
CA VAL A 76 -1.60 0.04 4.65
C VAL A 76 -2.41 -0.81 5.63
N SER A 77 -2.36 -0.50 6.93
CA SER A 77 -3.01 -1.31 7.95
C SER A 77 -4.48 -0.96 8.20
N THR A 78 -4.88 0.31 8.01
CA THR A 78 -6.22 0.79 8.34
C THR A 78 -7.12 1.03 7.14
N GLN A 79 -6.57 1.23 5.93
CA GLN A 79 -7.35 1.66 4.76
C GLN A 79 -7.08 0.84 3.49
N ASP A 80 -6.58 -0.39 3.62
CA ASP A 80 -6.22 -1.28 2.49
C ASP A 80 -5.28 -0.59 1.48
N GLY A 81 -4.33 0.18 2.01
CA GLY A 81 -3.28 0.80 1.20
C GLY A 81 -2.28 -0.23 0.70
N LYS A 82 -1.84 -0.10 -0.55
CA LYS A 82 -0.72 -0.88 -1.11
C LYS A 82 0.44 0.04 -1.48
N VAL A 83 1.62 -0.28 -0.98
CA VAL A 83 2.87 0.37 -1.38
C VAL A 83 3.36 -0.27 -2.67
N THR A 84 3.65 0.55 -3.68
CA THR A 84 4.20 0.08 -4.96
C THR A 84 5.30 1.00 -5.44
N ASP A 85 6.22 0.47 -6.25
CA ASP A 85 7.16 1.30 -7.01
C ASP A 85 6.45 1.81 -8.27
N LEU A 86 6.79 3.04 -8.69
CA LEU A 86 6.27 3.70 -9.90
C LEU A 86 6.46 2.85 -11.17
N MET A 87 7.54 2.06 -11.21
CA MET A 87 7.89 1.21 -12.36
C MET A 87 7.26 -0.18 -12.33
N THR A 88 6.62 -0.56 -11.22
CA THR A 88 5.97 -1.87 -11.08
C THR A 88 4.45 -1.74 -11.19
N ALA A 89 3.83 -2.74 -11.84
CA ALA A 89 2.39 -2.79 -12.02
C ALA A 89 1.68 -2.76 -10.65
N TYR A 90 0.77 -1.80 -10.49
CA TYR A 90 -0.11 -1.71 -9.31
C TYR A 90 -1.25 -2.72 -9.44
N ASP A 91 -1.65 -3.30 -8.32
CA ASP A 91 -2.77 -4.23 -8.22
C ASP A 91 -4.07 -3.45 -8.01
N THR A 92 -4.98 -3.52 -8.98
CA THR A 92 -6.17 -2.64 -9.13
C THR A 92 -7.16 -2.69 -7.97
N ASP A 93 -7.06 -3.71 -7.13
CA ASP A 93 -8.05 -3.96 -6.07
C ASP A 93 -7.84 -3.10 -4.82
N ALA A 94 -6.71 -2.42 -4.68
CA ALA A 94 -6.44 -1.61 -3.49
C ALA A 94 -7.08 -0.22 -3.56
N LYS A 95 -7.74 0.16 -2.45
CA LYS A 95 -8.42 1.45 -2.30
C LYS A 95 -7.46 2.64 -2.40
N ILE A 96 -6.22 2.48 -1.94
CA ILE A 96 -5.21 3.54 -1.91
C ILE A 96 -3.88 3.02 -2.45
N ALA A 97 -3.39 3.64 -3.52
CA ALA A 97 -2.05 3.42 -4.05
C ALA A 97 -1.05 4.38 -3.40
N ILE A 98 -0.01 3.85 -2.77
CA ILE A 98 1.05 4.65 -2.13
C ILE A 98 2.35 4.46 -2.91
N PHE A 99 2.86 5.54 -3.48
CA PHE A 99 4.14 5.56 -4.21
C PHE A 99 5.19 6.26 -3.35
N ASP A 100 6.24 5.54 -2.97
CA ASP A 100 7.39 6.15 -2.31
C ASP A 100 8.36 6.67 -3.38
N MET A 101 8.36 7.98 -3.59
CA MET A 101 9.26 8.62 -4.55
C MET A 101 10.51 9.09 -3.82
N ALA A 102 11.62 8.37 -4.02
CA ALA A 102 12.93 8.93 -3.69
C ALA A 102 13.14 10.24 -4.47
N ARG A 103 13.78 11.24 -3.85
CA ARG A 103 14.25 12.41 -4.59
C ARG A 103 15.30 11.96 -5.60
N SER A 104 14.89 11.65 -6.83
CA SER A 104 15.82 11.27 -7.90
C SER A 104 16.30 12.53 -8.63
N ASN A 105 17.54 12.44 -9.13
CA ASN A 105 18.40 13.55 -9.56
C ASN A 105 17.93 14.32 -10.82
N ALA A 106 16.72 14.09 -11.31
CA ALA A 106 16.14 14.76 -12.46
C ALA A 106 14.76 15.32 -12.11
N SER A 107 14.73 16.45 -11.39
CA SER A 107 13.52 17.22 -11.08
C SER A 107 12.65 17.54 -12.29
N ASN A 108 13.23 17.47 -13.49
CA ASN A 108 12.61 17.82 -14.76
C ASN A 108 11.84 16.64 -15.39
N TYR A 109 12.02 15.41 -14.88
CA TYR A 109 11.37 14.21 -15.42
C TYR A 109 10.31 13.70 -14.44
N TRP A 110 9.23 14.46 -14.33
CA TRP A 110 8.05 14.00 -13.62
C TRP A 110 7.18 13.15 -14.56
N PRO A 111 6.76 11.93 -14.18
CA PRO A 111 6.06 11.03 -15.08
C PRO A 111 4.56 11.40 -15.19
N TRP A 112 4.26 12.59 -15.71
CA TRP A 112 2.89 13.12 -15.82
C TRP A 112 1.94 12.17 -16.55
N ASN A 113 2.39 11.57 -17.67
CA ASN A 113 1.58 10.61 -18.42
C ASN A 113 1.21 9.37 -17.58
N PHE A 114 2.11 8.89 -16.73
CA PHE A 114 1.81 7.79 -15.81
C PHE A 114 0.72 8.21 -14.81
N MET A 115 0.83 9.42 -14.25
CA MET A 115 -0.15 9.94 -13.30
C MET A 115 -1.53 10.15 -13.92
N GLU A 116 -1.59 10.61 -15.15
CA GLU A 116 -2.86 10.70 -15.90
C GLU A 116 -3.47 9.31 -16.13
N ASN A 117 -2.67 8.33 -16.51
CA ASN A 117 -3.11 6.95 -16.68
C ASN A 117 -3.61 6.33 -15.37
N LEU A 118 -2.91 6.59 -14.26
CA LEU A 118 -3.31 6.17 -12.91
C LEU A 118 -4.70 6.70 -12.54
N LYS A 119 -4.95 7.99 -12.77
CA LYS A 119 -6.28 8.61 -12.51
C LYS A 119 -7.39 8.04 -13.39
N ASN A 120 -7.05 7.46 -14.53
CA ASN A 120 -8.03 6.87 -15.45
C ASN A 120 -8.20 5.35 -15.21
N GLY A 121 -7.53 4.79 -14.20
CA GLY A 121 -7.56 3.35 -13.92
C GLY A 121 -6.97 2.49 -15.04
N MET A 122 -6.19 3.08 -15.94
CA MET A 122 -5.61 2.38 -17.09
C MET A 122 -4.13 2.07 -16.85
N PHE A 123 -3.79 0.79 -16.96
CA PHE A 123 -2.41 0.32 -16.96
C PHE A 123 -2.12 -0.35 -18.30
N THR A 124 -1.22 0.22 -19.10
CA THR A 124 -0.64 -0.47 -20.26
C THR A 124 0.75 -0.96 -19.88
N THR A 125 0.88 -2.27 -19.67
CA THR A 125 2.19 -2.92 -19.78
C THR A 125 2.54 -2.97 -21.27
N ILE A 126 3.52 -2.19 -21.73
CA ILE A 126 4.21 -2.54 -22.96
C ILE A 126 5.16 -3.67 -22.59
N ASN A 127 4.69 -4.91 -22.73
CA ASN A 127 5.62 -6.03 -22.90
C ASN A 127 6.25 -5.84 -24.27
N SER A 128 7.48 -5.32 -24.29
CA SER A 128 8.31 -5.35 -25.50
C SER A 128 8.50 -6.83 -25.86
N ILE A 129 7.97 -7.22 -27.03
CA ILE A 129 8.18 -8.53 -27.65
C ILE A 129 9.61 -8.62 -28.17
#